data_AF-A0A3Q1GTK2-F1
#
_entry.id   AF-A0A3Q1GTK2-F1
#
_cell.length_a   1.000
_cell.length_b   1.000
_cell.length_c   1.000
_cell.angle_alpha   90.00
_cell.angle_beta   90.00
_cell.angle_gamma   90.00
#
_symmetry.space_group_name_H-M   'P 1'
#
loop_
_entity.id
_entity.type
_entity.pdbx_description
1 polymer ?
#
loop_
_entity_poly.entity_id
_entity_poly.type
_entity_poly.pdbx_seq_one_letter_code
_entity_poly.pdbx_strand_id
1 'polypeptide(L)'
;MERYESLGPVGEGSYGTVLKCRHRDSGRLVAIKKFMDSDDDKAVKKIALREIKLLRQLRHDNLVNLLEVWKRRRRWYLVFEFVDRTLLEELEQNQSGLDLNTSRQYLYQILRATAFCHQQNVRIIHRDIKPENILISQGGVVKLCDFGFARTMASPSEGAVYTDYVATRWYRAPELLVGDIKYGKPVDVWALGCLLIEMLTGQPLFPGDSDLDQIYHIIRCFGTVAQTTQRQMPLRQTRWRSVDCRNRSQVKSLGRAGIRPTQKCPGCLKVHPLTMQI
;
A
#
# COMPACT_ATOMS: atom_id res chain seq x y z
N MET A 1 -26.53 7.96 -11.28
CA MET A 1 -26.32 9.39 -11.57
C MET A 1 -27.59 10.21 -11.42
N GLU A 2 -28.80 9.64 -11.53
CA GLU A 2 -30.00 10.41 -11.15
C GLU A 2 -29.97 10.79 -9.65
N ARG A 3 -29.65 9.86 -8.74
CA ARG A 3 -29.50 10.14 -7.29
C ARG A 3 -28.19 10.84 -6.86
N TYR A 4 -27.21 10.95 -7.75
CA TYR A 4 -25.88 11.46 -7.41
C TYR A 4 -25.41 12.49 -8.42
N GLU A 5 -25.15 13.71 -7.96
CA GLU A 5 -24.51 14.78 -8.72
C GLU A 5 -22.99 14.60 -8.69
N SER A 6 -22.34 14.62 -9.85
CA SER A 6 -20.88 14.54 -9.94
C SER A 6 -20.26 15.90 -9.68
N LEU A 7 -19.32 15.98 -8.74
CA LEU A 7 -18.60 17.22 -8.41
C LEU A 7 -17.21 17.27 -9.05
N GLY A 8 -16.71 16.15 -9.57
CA GLY A 8 -15.42 16.07 -10.27
C GLY A 8 -14.65 14.78 -9.97
N PRO A 9 -13.59 14.49 -10.73
CA PRO A 9 -12.66 13.42 -10.40
C PRO A 9 -11.86 13.77 -9.14
N VAL A 10 -11.55 12.76 -8.33
CA VAL A 10 -10.68 12.88 -7.14
C VAL A 10 -9.52 11.90 -7.15
N GLY A 11 -9.47 10.99 -8.12
CA GLY A 11 -8.34 10.08 -8.28
C GLY A 11 -8.55 9.10 -9.42
N GLU A 12 -7.45 8.54 -9.89
CA GLU A 12 -7.42 7.43 -10.84
C GLU A 12 -6.78 6.24 -10.12
N GLY A 13 -7.52 5.15 -10.00
CA GLY A 13 -6.99 3.89 -9.48
C GLY A 13 -6.71 2.90 -10.61
N SER A 14 -6.01 1.81 -10.30
CA SER A 14 -5.67 0.74 -11.27
C SER A 14 -6.86 0.13 -12.02
N TYR A 15 -8.08 0.34 -11.52
CA TYR A 15 -9.32 -0.24 -12.05
C TYR A 15 -10.33 0.82 -12.56
N GLY A 16 -9.97 2.10 -12.56
CA GLY A 16 -10.79 3.19 -13.10
C GLY A 16 -10.79 4.47 -12.27
N THR A 17 -11.60 5.43 -12.73
CA THR A 17 -11.72 6.77 -12.12
C THR A 17 -12.60 6.76 -10.87
N VAL A 18 -12.17 7.48 -9.84
CA VAL A 18 -12.94 7.81 -8.63
C VAL A 18 -13.51 9.21 -8.78
N LEU A 19 -14.83 9.35 -8.62
CA LEU A 19 -15.51 10.64 -8.64
C LEU A 19 -15.97 11.04 -7.24
N LYS A 20 -15.78 12.31 -6.88
CA LYS A 20 -16.52 12.93 -5.79
C LYS A 20 -17.92 13.25 -6.28
N CYS A 21 -18.92 12.84 -5.51
CA CYS A 21 -20.31 13.06 -5.83
C CYS A 21 -21.08 13.54 -4.60
N ARG A 22 -22.21 14.19 -4.83
CA ARG A 22 -23.18 14.59 -3.81
C ARG A 22 -24.46 13.77 -3.99
N HIS A 23 -24.91 13.10 -2.94
CA HIS A 23 -26.23 12.47 -2.94
C HIS A 23 -27.29 13.58 -2.95
N ARG A 24 -28.20 13.56 -3.93
CA ARG A 24 -29.11 14.69 -4.18
C ARG A 24 -30.07 14.95 -3.03
N ASP A 25 -30.61 13.90 -2.42
CA ASP A 25 -31.67 14.04 -1.41
C ASP A 25 -31.11 14.39 -0.03
N SER A 26 -29.92 13.89 0.31
CA SER A 26 -29.33 14.05 1.65
C SER A 26 -28.21 15.07 1.71
N GLY A 27 -27.75 15.57 0.56
CA GLY A 27 -26.58 16.44 0.45
C GLY A 27 -25.25 15.77 0.81
N ARG A 28 -25.24 14.49 1.21
CA ARG A 28 -24.05 13.76 1.67
C ARG A 28 -23.02 13.63 0.54
N LEU A 29 -21.77 13.95 0.84
CA LEU A 29 -20.64 13.69 -0.05
C LEU A 29 -20.26 12.20 -0.04
N VAL A 30 -19.97 11.66 -1.23
CA VAL A 30 -19.57 10.26 -1.44
C VAL A 30 -18.46 10.18 -2.49
N ALA A 31 -17.68 9.09 -2.43
CA ALA A 31 -16.73 8.72 -3.47
C ALA A 31 -17.30 7.56 -4.30
N ILE A 32 -17.38 7.70 -5.61
CA ILE A 32 -17.90 6.67 -6.52
C ILE A 32 -16.75 6.14 -7.39
N LYS A 33 -16.33 4.90 -7.13
CA LYS A 33 -15.36 4.17 -7.96
C LYS A 33 -16.09 3.41 -9.07
N LYS A 34 -15.71 3.68 -10.32
CA LYS A 34 -16.31 3.04 -11.51
C LYS A 34 -15.41 1.90 -11.98
N PHE A 35 -15.95 0.69 -12.10
CA PHE A 35 -15.27 -0.46 -12.67
C PHE A 35 -15.87 -0.81 -14.02
N MET A 36 -15.02 -0.99 -15.03
CA MET A 36 -15.43 -1.52 -16.33
C MET A 36 -15.60 -3.04 -16.22
N ASP A 37 -16.72 -3.58 -16.71
CA ASP A 37 -16.89 -5.02 -16.90
C ASP A 37 -15.94 -5.39 -18.04
N SER A 38 -14.88 -6.17 -17.76
CA SER A 38 -14.12 -6.84 -18.81
C SER A 38 -15.06 -7.89 -19.41
N ASP A 39 -15.25 -7.86 -20.73
CA ASP A 39 -16.28 -8.64 -21.42
C ASP A 39 -16.38 -10.12 -21.02
N ASP A 40 -17.64 -10.60 -20.95
CA ASP A 40 -18.19 -11.98 -20.96
C ASP A 40 -17.45 -13.16 -20.29
N ASP A 41 -16.32 -12.90 -19.64
CA ASP A 41 -15.56 -13.88 -18.90
C ASP A 41 -16.20 -14.10 -17.53
N LYS A 42 -16.83 -15.27 -17.39
CA LYS A 42 -17.43 -15.73 -16.14
C LYS A 42 -16.43 -15.72 -14.98
N ALA A 43 -15.12 -15.92 -15.24
CA ALA A 43 -14.09 -15.90 -14.23
C ALA A 43 -13.89 -14.49 -13.66
N VAL A 44 -13.77 -13.47 -14.52
CA VAL A 44 -13.58 -12.09 -14.06
C VAL A 44 -14.81 -11.56 -13.33
N LYS A 45 -16.02 -11.87 -13.80
CA LYS A 45 -17.27 -11.55 -13.09
C LYS A 45 -17.31 -12.18 -11.70
N LYS A 46 -16.83 -13.42 -11.55
CA LYS A 46 -16.75 -14.12 -10.26
C LYS A 46 -15.75 -13.47 -9.31
N ILE A 47 -14.62 -12.99 -9.81
CA ILE A 47 -13.61 -12.24 -9.03
C ILE A 47 -14.21 -10.93 -8.53
N ALA A 48 -14.81 -10.12 -9.41
CA ALA A 48 -15.42 -8.84 -9.04
C ALA A 48 -16.55 -9.00 -7.99
N LEU A 49 -17.41 -10.02 -8.15
CA LEU A 49 -18.47 -10.30 -7.17
C LEU A 49 -17.92 -10.76 -5.81
N ARG A 50 -16.81 -11.51 -5.79
CA ARG A 50 -16.12 -11.87 -4.54
C ARG A 50 -15.56 -10.63 -3.85
N GLU A 51 -14.92 -9.73 -4.59
CA GLU A 51 -14.39 -8.48 -4.06
C GLU A 51 -15.50 -7.60 -3.47
N ILE A 52 -16.62 -7.42 -4.21
CA ILE A 52 -17.79 -6.69 -3.70
C ILE A 52 -18.35 -7.34 -2.42
N LYS A 53 -18.44 -8.68 -2.37
CA LYS A 53 -18.94 -9.38 -1.18
C LYS A 53 -18.01 -9.18 0.03
N LEU A 54 -16.71 -9.21 -0.20
CA LEU A 54 -15.70 -8.94 0.82
C LEU A 54 -15.81 -7.49 1.32
N LEU A 55 -15.84 -6.50 0.42
CA LEU A 55 -15.97 -5.09 0.77
C LEU A 55 -17.24 -4.78 1.57
N ARG A 56 -18.35 -5.49 1.30
CA ARG A 56 -19.60 -5.37 2.09
C ARG A 56 -19.46 -5.86 3.52
N GLN A 57 -18.53 -6.78 3.79
CA GLN A 57 -18.27 -7.34 5.12
C GLN A 57 -17.26 -6.51 5.91
N LEU A 58 -16.50 -5.63 5.27
CA LEU A 58 -15.57 -4.72 5.92
C LEU A 58 -16.32 -3.52 6.46
N ARG A 59 -16.68 -3.59 7.74
CA ARG A 59 -17.27 -2.48 8.50
C ARG A 59 -16.45 -2.20 9.73
N HIS A 60 -15.79 -1.05 9.73
CA HIS A 60 -14.96 -0.58 10.84
C HIS A 60 -14.81 0.94 10.76
N ASP A 61 -14.70 1.62 11.91
CA ASP A 61 -14.64 3.09 11.96
C ASP A 61 -13.41 3.63 11.23
N ASN A 62 -12.29 2.91 11.29
CA ASN A 62 -11.03 3.26 10.63
C ASN A 62 -10.85 2.61 9.25
N LEU A 63 -11.91 2.08 8.65
CA LEU A 63 -11.93 1.70 7.23
C LEU A 63 -12.86 2.61 6.46
N VAL A 64 -12.55 2.85 5.18
CA VAL A 64 -13.51 3.47 4.26
C VAL A 64 -14.62 2.47 3.96
N ASN A 65 -15.83 2.80 4.39
CA ASN A 65 -16.97 1.90 4.31
C ASN A 65 -17.68 2.00 2.94
N LEU A 66 -18.01 0.84 2.39
CA LEU A 66 -18.87 0.70 1.23
C LEU A 66 -20.33 0.94 1.64
N LEU A 67 -20.95 1.98 1.10
CA LEU A 67 -22.33 2.40 1.37
C LEU A 67 -23.31 1.70 0.44
N GLU A 68 -23.01 1.70 -0.86
CA GLU A 68 -23.93 1.21 -1.89
C GLU A 68 -23.16 0.59 -3.06
N VAL A 69 -23.78 -0.36 -3.75
CA VAL A 69 -23.30 -0.92 -5.01
C VAL A 69 -24.44 -0.99 -6.00
N TRP A 70 -24.21 -0.53 -7.22
CA TRP A 70 -25.13 -0.79 -8.33
C TRP A 70 -24.39 -1.12 -9.62
N LYS A 71 -25.14 -1.68 -10.58
CA LYS A 71 -24.68 -1.98 -11.92
C LYS A 71 -25.51 -1.18 -12.93
N ARG A 72 -24.88 -0.50 -13.88
CA ARG A 72 -25.57 0.17 -15.02
C ARG A 72 -24.72 0.04 -16.28
N ARG A 73 -25.33 -0.38 -17.40
CA ARG A 73 -24.68 -0.50 -18.72
C ARG A 73 -23.31 -1.23 -18.65
N ARG A 74 -23.28 -2.44 -18.07
CA ARG A 74 -22.05 -3.24 -17.89
C ARG A 74 -20.93 -2.50 -17.14
N ARG A 75 -21.27 -1.66 -16.16
CA ARG A 75 -20.30 -1.02 -15.26
C ARG A 75 -20.78 -1.15 -13.82
N TRP A 76 -19.87 -1.54 -12.94
CA TRP A 76 -20.11 -1.54 -11.50
C TRP A 76 -19.74 -0.18 -10.93
N TYR A 77 -20.56 0.28 -9.99
CA TYR A 77 -20.35 1.52 -9.28
C TYR A 77 -20.39 1.18 -7.80
N LEU A 78 -19.27 1.42 -7.13
CA LEU A 78 -19.13 1.22 -5.70
C LEU A 78 -19.11 2.61 -5.06
N VAL A 79 -20.02 2.84 -4.12
CA VAL A 79 -20.15 4.10 -3.39
C VAL A 79 -19.57 3.94 -2.01
N PHE A 80 -18.57 4.75 -1.75
CA PHE A 80 -17.91 4.83 -0.46
C PHE A 80 -18.28 6.14 0.23
N GLU A 81 -18.11 6.16 1.54
CA GLU A 81 -18.03 7.45 2.24
C GLU A 81 -16.89 8.30 1.66
N PHE A 82 -17.13 9.61 1.55
CA PHE A 82 -16.11 10.56 1.17
C PHE A 82 -15.34 11.01 2.41
N VAL A 83 -14.02 11.10 2.29
CA VAL A 83 -13.11 11.61 3.34
C VAL A 83 -12.23 12.68 2.69
N ASP A 84 -12.00 13.77 3.41
CA ASP A 84 -11.60 15.05 2.82
C ASP A 84 -10.21 15.05 2.19
N ARG A 85 -9.23 14.47 2.89
CA ARG A 85 -7.82 14.55 2.52
C ARG A 85 -7.08 13.24 2.77
N THR A 86 -5.94 13.07 2.12
CA THR A 86 -5.02 11.96 2.33
C THR A 86 -3.94 12.31 3.35
N LEU A 87 -3.29 11.31 3.94
CA LEU A 87 -2.08 11.52 4.73
C LEU A 87 -0.93 12.04 3.87
N LEU A 88 -0.90 11.71 2.57
CA LEU A 88 0.10 12.28 1.66
C LEU A 88 0.00 13.81 1.60
N GLU A 89 -1.21 14.33 1.37
CA GLU A 89 -1.45 15.79 1.33
C GLU A 89 -1.06 16.47 2.66
N GLU A 90 -1.28 15.80 3.80
CA GLU A 90 -0.85 16.29 5.11
C GLU A 90 0.69 16.33 5.23
N LEU A 91 1.40 15.32 4.72
CA LEU A 91 2.87 15.27 4.76
C LEU A 91 3.52 16.26 3.79
N GLU A 92 2.92 16.50 2.62
CA GLU A 92 3.38 17.53 1.67
C GLU A 92 3.32 18.94 2.28
N GLN A 93 2.33 19.19 3.14
CA GLN A 93 2.20 20.44 3.90
C GLN A 93 3.14 20.50 5.10
N ASN A 94 3.60 19.36 5.61
CA ASN A 94 4.45 19.23 6.80
C ASN A 94 5.77 18.52 6.46
N GLN A 95 6.64 19.19 5.71
CA GLN A 95 7.91 18.62 5.20
C GLN A 95 8.90 18.17 6.29
N SER A 96 8.72 18.65 7.53
CA SER A 96 9.52 18.24 8.70
C SER A 96 8.88 17.11 9.51
N GLY A 97 7.76 16.54 9.04
CA GLY A 97 6.96 15.55 9.74
C GLY A 97 5.83 16.17 10.55
N LEU A 98 4.93 15.30 11.01
CA LEU A 98 3.85 15.62 11.93
C LEU A 98 4.39 15.64 13.36
N ASP A 99 3.69 16.35 14.25
CA ASP A 99 4.02 16.28 15.68
C ASP A 99 3.77 14.87 16.26
N LEU A 100 4.52 14.53 17.30
CA LEU A 100 4.49 13.20 17.91
C LEU A 100 3.09 12.77 18.38
N ASN A 101 2.26 13.71 18.85
CA ASN A 101 0.93 13.37 19.33
C ASN A 101 0.00 13.04 18.16
N THR A 102 0.03 13.84 17.10
CA THR A 102 -0.71 13.57 15.86
C THR A 102 -0.26 12.25 15.22
N SER A 103 1.05 12.02 15.07
CA SER A 103 1.58 10.74 14.54
C SER A 103 1.10 9.55 15.37
N ARG A 104 1.08 9.66 16.70
CA ARG A 104 0.59 8.60 17.60
C ARG A 104 -0.90 8.33 17.40
N GLN A 105 -1.72 9.38 17.32
CA GLN A 105 -3.17 9.25 17.13
C GLN A 105 -3.51 8.64 15.77
N TYR A 106 -2.83 9.05 14.70
CA TYR A 106 -3.02 8.49 13.38
C TYR A 106 -2.55 7.04 13.33
N LEU A 107 -1.34 6.74 13.81
CA LEU A 107 -0.81 5.38 13.85
C LEU A 107 -1.76 4.44 14.60
N TYR A 108 -2.29 4.85 15.75
CA TYR A 108 -3.22 4.04 16.52
C TYR A 108 -4.48 3.65 15.72
N GLN A 109 -5.07 4.61 15.00
CA GLN A 109 -6.25 4.36 14.17
C GLN A 109 -5.94 3.46 12.97
N ILE A 110 -4.77 3.62 12.34
CA ILE A 110 -4.32 2.75 11.25
C ILE A 110 -4.07 1.33 11.78
N LEU A 111 -3.44 1.19 12.95
CA LEU A 111 -3.25 -0.11 13.60
C LEU A 111 -4.58 -0.80 13.91
N ARG A 112 -5.60 -0.07 14.37
CA ARG A 112 -6.95 -0.63 14.57
C ARG A 112 -7.54 -1.17 13.26
N ALA A 113 -7.43 -0.41 12.18
CA ALA A 113 -7.86 -0.84 10.85
C ALA A 113 -7.14 -2.12 10.38
N THR A 114 -5.81 -2.12 10.42
CA THR A 114 -4.99 -3.26 10.02
C THR A 114 -5.26 -4.49 10.89
N ALA A 115 -5.38 -4.30 12.21
CA ALA A 115 -5.70 -5.37 13.15
C ALA A 115 -7.06 -6.02 12.82
N PHE A 116 -8.09 -5.20 12.53
CA PHE A 116 -9.39 -5.69 12.07
C PHE A 116 -9.26 -6.54 10.80
N CYS A 117 -8.54 -6.06 9.78
CA CYS A 117 -8.31 -6.82 8.55
C CYS A 117 -7.63 -8.18 8.80
N HIS A 118 -6.70 -8.20 9.76
CA HIS A 118 -5.91 -9.37 10.11
C HIS A 118 -6.66 -10.39 10.99
N GLN A 119 -7.83 -10.07 11.53
CA GLN A 119 -8.57 -11.01 12.40
C GLN A 119 -8.86 -12.34 11.68
N GLN A 120 -8.98 -13.42 12.45
CA GLN A 120 -9.14 -14.78 11.91
C GLN A 120 -10.43 -14.98 11.09
N ASN A 121 -11.45 -14.18 11.32
CA ASN A 121 -12.71 -14.17 10.57
C ASN A 121 -12.62 -13.33 9.27
N VAL A 122 -11.79 -12.29 9.24
CA VAL A 122 -11.63 -11.40 8.08
C VAL A 122 -10.55 -11.91 7.11
N ARG A 123 -9.38 -12.29 7.63
CA ARG A 123 -8.26 -12.91 6.90
C ARG A 123 -7.75 -12.12 5.68
N ILE A 124 -7.66 -10.80 5.80
CA ILE A 124 -7.20 -9.91 4.73
C ILE A 124 -5.79 -9.40 5.03
N ILE A 125 -4.95 -9.35 4.00
CA ILE A 125 -3.68 -8.62 3.97
C ILE A 125 -3.85 -7.46 3.00
N HIS A 126 -3.56 -6.22 3.42
CA HIS A 126 -3.79 -5.01 2.63
C HIS A 126 -2.81 -4.88 1.46
N ARG A 127 -1.51 -5.09 1.73
CA ARG A 127 -0.37 -5.07 0.78
C ARG A 127 -0.01 -3.74 0.14
N ASP A 128 -0.86 -2.72 0.25
CA ASP A 128 -0.62 -1.37 -0.28
C ASP A 128 -0.85 -0.29 0.77
N ILE A 129 -0.36 -0.47 2.00
CA ILE A 129 -0.42 0.58 3.03
C ILE A 129 0.64 1.64 2.68
N LYS A 130 0.17 2.87 2.45
CA LYS A 130 0.97 4.05 2.10
C LYS A 130 0.14 5.33 2.35
N PRO A 131 0.74 6.53 2.45
CA PRO A 131 0.06 7.79 2.72
C PRO A 131 -1.13 8.08 1.79
N GLU A 132 -1.05 7.71 0.52
CA GLU A 132 -2.12 7.89 -0.48
C GLU A 132 -3.39 7.11 -0.13
N ASN A 133 -3.24 5.97 0.55
CA ASN A 133 -4.34 5.07 0.92
C ASN A 133 -4.86 5.29 2.35
N ILE A 134 -4.40 6.36 3.01
CA ILE A 134 -4.81 6.72 4.36
C ILE A 134 -5.54 8.05 4.27
N LEU A 135 -6.84 8.03 4.53
CA LEU A 135 -7.68 9.22 4.47
C LEU A 135 -7.91 9.79 5.88
N ILE A 136 -8.00 11.11 5.97
CA ILE A 136 -8.17 11.85 7.20
C ILE A 136 -9.39 12.77 7.05
N SER A 137 -10.38 12.61 7.92
CA SER A 137 -11.53 13.52 7.97
C SER A 137 -11.16 14.84 8.66
N GLN A 138 -11.99 15.87 8.46
CA GLN A 138 -11.85 17.14 9.20
C GLN A 138 -11.80 16.97 10.72
N GLY A 139 -12.46 15.95 11.28
CA GLY A 139 -12.47 15.64 12.71
C GLY A 139 -11.29 14.78 13.19
N GLY A 140 -10.27 14.53 12.37
CA GLY A 140 -9.10 13.72 12.74
C GLY A 140 -9.34 12.20 12.76
N VAL A 141 -10.51 11.74 12.28
CA VAL A 141 -10.76 10.30 12.09
C VAL A 141 -10.00 9.81 10.87
N VAL A 142 -9.16 8.79 11.08
CA VAL A 142 -8.34 8.16 10.03
C VAL A 142 -9.05 6.92 9.48
N LYS A 143 -9.03 6.77 8.16
CA LYS A 143 -9.65 5.66 7.44
C LYS A 143 -8.70 5.08 6.39
N LEU A 144 -8.40 3.79 6.49
CA LEU A 144 -7.66 3.04 5.48
C LEU A 144 -8.57 2.71 4.29
N CYS A 145 -8.08 2.91 3.07
CA CYS A 145 -8.80 2.68 1.83
C CYS A 145 -8.00 1.87 0.80
N ASP A 146 -8.63 1.60 -0.34
CA ASP A 146 -8.09 0.90 -1.51
C ASP A 146 -7.59 -0.54 -1.27
N PHE A 147 -8.55 -1.45 -1.06
CA PHE A 147 -8.33 -2.89 -1.00
C PHE A 147 -8.13 -3.55 -2.37
N GLY A 148 -7.84 -2.80 -3.45
CA GLY A 148 -7.65 -3.34 -4.80
C GLY A 148 -6.45 -4.29 -4.92
N PHE A 149 -5.48 -4.16 -4.01
CA PHE A 149 -4.36 -5.09 -3.87
C PHE A 149 -4.54 -6.06 -2.70
N ALA A 150 -5.69 -6.08 -2.02
CA ALA A 150 -5.87 -6.96 -0.88
C ALA A 150 -5.95 -8.43 -1.32
N ARG A 151 -5.45 -9.36 -0.49
CA ARG A 151 -5.63 -10.80 -0.69
C ARG A 151 -6.17 -11.46 0.55
N THR A 152 -7.12 -12.38 0.35
CA THR A 152 -7.50 -13.35 1.38
C THR A 152 -6.38 -14.37 1.55
N MET A 153 -6.03 -14.70 2.80
CA MET A 153 -4.97 -15.68 3.11
C MET A 153 -5.16 -17.07 2.46
N ALA A 154 -6.37 -17.39 1.99
CA ALA A 154 -6.72 -18.65 1.32
C ALA A 154 -6.68 -18.61 -0.21
N SER A 155 -6.01 -17.63 -0.84
CA SER A 155 -5.91 -17.53 -2.30
C SER A 155 -4.49 -17.84 -2.81
N PRO A 156 -4.14 -19.10 -3.09
CA PRO A 156 -2.89 -19.46 -3.75
C PRO A 156 -2.91 -19.27 -5.27
N SER A 157 -4.03 -18.84 -5.85
CA SER A 157 -4.22 -18.87 -7.31
C SER A 157 -4.01 -17.51 -7.97
N GLU A 158 -3.25 -17.58 -9.07
CA GLU A 158 -3.18 -16.66 -10.20
C GLU A 158 -2.20 -15.48 -10.04
N GLY A 159 -0.94 -15.73 -10.42
CA GLY A 159 -0.45 -15.38 -11.76
C GLY A 159 -0.74 -13.97 -12.31
N ALA A 160 -1.13 -13.01 -11.49
CA ALA A 160 -1.22 -11.63 -11.89
C ALA A 160 0.20 -11.10 -12.11
N VAL A 161 0.65 -11.18 -13.36
CA VAL A 161 1.77 -10.39 -13.88
C VAL A 161 1.31 -8.94 -13.81
N TYR A 162 1.61 -8.27 -12.69
CA TYR A 162 1.43 -6.84 -12.61
C TYR A 162 2.55 -6.20 -13.42
N THR A 163 2.16 -5.34 -14.36
CA THR A 163 3.08 -4.55 -15.17
C THR A 163 4.00 -3.75 -14.27
N ASP A 164 5.31 -3.93 -14.50
CA ASP A 164 6.42 -3.51 -13.64
C ASP A 164 6.70 -1.99 -13.63
N TYR A 165 5.69 -1.16 -13.93
CA TYR A 165 5.90 0.27 -14.10
C TYR A 165 4.76 1.07 -13.46
N VAL A 166 5.17 1.99 -12.57
CA VAL A 166 4.38 3.05 -11.94
C VAL A 166 3.51 2.64 -10.74
N ALA A 167 4.10 1.98 -9.73
CA ALA A 167 3.54 1.96 -8.38
C ALA A 167 4.62 2.26 -7.33
N THR A 168 4.30 3.11 -6.35
CA THR A 168 5.20 3.50 -5.26
C THR A 168 5.63 2.25 -4.46
N ARG A 169 6.91 1.88 -4.56
CA ARG A 169 7.48 0.67 -3.93
C ARG A 169 8.06 0.89 -2.53
N TRP A 170 8.03 2.12 -2.04
CA TRP A 170 8.74 2.58 -0.84
C TRP A 170 8.31 1.86 0.45
N TYR A 171 7.08 1.33 0.48
CA TYR A 171 6.49 0.64 1.63
C TYR A 171 6.48 -0.89 1.48
N ARG A 172 7.00 -1.43 0.37
CA ARG A 172 7.00 -2.89 0.15
C ARG A 172 8.00 -3.58 1.06
N ALA A 173 7.56 -4.66 1.67
CA ALA A 173 8.41 -5.57 2.42
C ALA A 173 9.41 -6.30 1.51
N PRO A 174 10.60 -6.69 2.00
CA PRO A 174 11.63 -7.35 1.19
C PRO A 174 11.14 -8.59 0.45
N GLU A 175 10.29 -9.40 1.07
CA GLU A 175 9.71 -10.62 0.47
C GLU A 175 8.82 -10.31 -0.74
N LEU A 176 8.16 -9.14 -0.77
CA LEU A 176 7.38 -8.71 -1.93
C LEU A 176 8.28 -8.23 -3.07
N LEU A 177 9.42 -7.60 -2.76
CA LEU A 177 10.39 -7.11 -3.74
C LEU A 177 11.17 -8.24 -4.43
N VAL A 178 11.39 -9.36 -3.76
CA VAL A 178 12.03 -10.55 -4.35
C VAL A 178 11.04 -11.52 -4.99
N GLY A 179 9.75 -11.21 -4.95
CA GLY A 179 8.69 -12.03 -5.54
C GLY A 179 8.42 -13.35 -4.81
N ASP A 180 8.64 -13.40 -3.49
CA ASP A 180 8.25 -14.59 -2.71
C ASP A 180 6.73 -14.76 -2.80
N ILE A 181 6.29 -16.00 -3.02
CA ILE A 181 4.88 -16.38 -3.06
C ILE A 181 4.33 -16.68 -1.65
N LYS A 182 5.22 -16.86 -0.66
CA LYS A 182 4.88 -17.13 0.74
C LYS A 182 5.05 -15.87 1.58
N TYR A 183 4.08 -14.97 1.50
CA TYR A 183 3.96 -13.81 2.39
C TYR A 183 2.70 -13.88 3.24
N GLY A 184 2.69 -13.10 4.32
CA GLY A 184 1.58 -13.05 5.27
C GLY A 184 1.34 -11.64 5.79
N LYS A 185 0.57 -11.54 6.87
CA LYS A 185 0.31 -10.31 7.63
C LYS A 185 1.54 -9.42 7.91
N PRO A 186 2.76 -9.96 8.14
CA PRO A 186 3.93 -9.13 8.41
C PRO A 186 4.27 -8.10 7.32
N VAL A 187 3.84 -8.28 6.07
CA VAL A 187 4.06 -7.27 5.01
C VAL A 187 3.38 -5.93 5.32
N ASP A 188 2.20 -5.97 5.93
CA ASP A 188 1.48 -4.77 6.36
C ASP A 188 2.18 -4.13 7.57
N VAL A 189 2.75 -4.94 8.47
CA VAL A 189 3.52 -4.46 9.64
C VAL A 189 4.80 -3.75 9.19
N TRP A 190 5.47 -4.25 8.16
CA TRP A 190 6.61 -3.58 7.54
C TRP A 190 6.21 -2.20 7.00
N ALA A 191 5.14 -2.14 6.21
CA ALA A 191 4.64 -0.89 5.64
C ALA A 191 4.27 0.13 6.72
N LEU A 192 3.65 -0.31 7.83
CA LEU A 192 3.34 0.53 8.99
C LEU A 192 4.61 1.11 9.65
N GLY A 193 5.70 0.35 9.69
CA GLY A 193 7.00 0.82 10.18
C GLY A 193 7.57 1.94 9.31
N CYS A 194 7.59 1.74 7.98
CA CYS A 194 8.00 2.79 7.03
C CYS A 194 7.15 4.05 7.18
N LEU A 195 5.82 3.87 7.26
CA LEU A 195 4.86 4.95 7.39
C LEU A 195 5.04 5.76 8.67
N LEU A 196 5.29 5.10 9.81
CA LEU A 196 5.54 5.79 11.07
C LEU A 196 6.75 6.71 10.98
N ILE A 197 7.85 6.24 10.38
CA ILE A 197 9.05 7.07 10.23
C ILE A 197 8.73 8.28 9.35
N GLU A 198 8.05 8.09 8.23
CA GLU A 198 7.67 9.19 7.35
C GLU A 198 6.71 10.18 8.01
N MET A 199 5.77 9.72 8.83
CA MET A 199 4.94 10.61 9.64
C MET A 199 5.75 11.44 10.64
N LEU A 200 6.89 10.95 11.13
CA LEU A 200 7.71 11.66 12.11
C LEU A 200 8.76 12.57 11.46
N THR A 201 9.18 12.27 10.23
CA THR A 201 10.29 12.99 9.55
C THR A 201 9.84 13.83 8.36
N GLY A 202 8.64 13.56 7.84
CA GLY A 202 8.14 14.11 6.58
C GLY A 202 8.83 13.52 5.35
N GLN A 203 9.67 12.49 5.53
CA GLN A 203 10.50 11.92 4.47
C GLN A 203 10.34 10.40 4.40
N PRO A 204 10.15 9.82 3.20
CA PRO A 204 10.02 8.39 3.04
C PRO A 204 11.28 7.67 3.51
N LEU A 205 11.10 6.59 4.28
CA LEU A 205 12.23 5.84 4.86
C LEU A 205 13.11 5.18 3.77
N PHE A 206 12.49 4.66 2.72
CA PHE A 206 13.17 3.95 1.64
C PHE A 206 12.65 4.41 0.27
N PRO A 207 13.19 5.50 -0.30
CA PRO A 207 12.72 6.05 -1.57
C PRO A 207 13.42 5.41 -2.78
N GLY A 208 13.23 4.10 -3.00
CA GLY A 208 13.88 3.37 -4.10
C GLY A 208 13.23 3.56 -5.48
N ASP A 209 14.05 3.80 -6.49
CA ASP A 209 13.61 4.04 -7.88
C ASP A 209 13.32 2.75 -8.68
N SER A 210 13.81 1.61 -8.18
CA SER A 210 13.56 0.26 -8.71
C SER A 210 13.48 -0.74 -7.56
N ASP A 211 13.00 -1.96 -7.80
CA ASP A 211 12.94 -2.99 -6.75
C ASP A 211 14.34 -3.32 -6.21
N LEU A 212 15.36 -3.30 -7.09
CA LEU A 212 16.75 -3.48 -6.69
C LEU A 212 17.27 -2.32 -5.83
N ASP A 213 16.95 -1.09 -6.21
CA ASP A 213 17.34 0.11 -5.48
C ASP A 213 16.63 0.19 -4.11
N GLN A 214 15.35 -0.20 -4.06
CA GLN A 214 14.59 -0.35 -2.83
C GLN A 214 15.26 -1.36 -1.88
N ILE A 215 15.64 -2.54 -2.37
CA ILE A 215 16.38 -3.54 -1.60
C ILE A 215 17.72 -2.95 -1.10
N TYR A 216 18.43 -2.18 -1.93
CA TYR A 216 19.66 -1.52 -1.54
C TYR A 216 19.46 -0.52 -0.39
N HIS A 217 18.41 0.31 -0.44
CA HIS A 217 18.03 1.20 0.65
C HIS A 217 17.77 0.45 1.96
N ILE A 218 17.01 -0.65 1.89
CA ILE A 218 16.69 -1.49 3.04
C ILE A 218 17.96 -2.10 3.66
N ILE A 219 18.83 -2.71 2.83
CA ILE A 219 20.09 -3.32 3.28
C ILE A 219 21.02 -2.29 3.90
N ARG A 220 21.06 -1.07 3.35
CA ARG A 220 21.91 0.00 3.89
C ARG A 220 21.46 0.44 5.29
N CYS A 221 20.16 0.39 5.57
CA CYS A 221 19.59 0.76 6.86
C CYS A 221 19.79 -0.34 7.92
N PHE A 222 19.48 -1.59 7.59
CA PHE A 222 19.48 -2.69 8.57
C PHE A 222 20.73 -3.59 8.54
N GLY A 223 21.61 -3.45 7.54
CA GLY A 223 22.71 -4.38 7.27
C GLY A 223 22.31 -5.51 6.31
N THR A 224 23.19 -6.51 6.12
CA THR A 224 22.96 -7.62 5.19
C THR A 224 21.74 -8.43 5.61
N VAL A 225 20.78 -8.62 4.69
CA VAL A 225 19.64 -9.53 4.91
C VAL A 225 20.19 -10.93 5.24
N ALA A 226 19.67 -11.57 6.27
CA ALA A 226 20.13 -12.90 6.69
C ALA A 226 20.19 -13.88 5.52
N GLN A 227 21.19 -14.78 5.52
CA GLN A 227 21.54 -15.69 4.41
C GLN A 227 20.36 -16.48 3.82
N THR A 228 19.27 -16.67 4.59
CA THR A 228 18.06 -17.38 4.16
C THR A 228 17.31 -16.64 3.04
N THR A 229 17.19 -15.31 3.09
CA THR A 229 16.54 -14.50 2.04
C THR A 229 17.44 -14.36 0.81
N GLN A 230 18.75 -14.38 1.01
CA GLN A 230 19.75 -14.33 -0.06
C GLN A 230 19.66 -15.53 -1.02
N ARG A 231 19.15 -16.67 -0.55
CA ARG A 231 18.94 -17.90 -1.36
C ARG A 231 17.70 -17.84 -2.26
N GLN A 232 16.75 -16.93 -1.98
CA GLN A 232 15.49 -16.81 -2.72
C GLN A 232 15.51 -15.72 -3.80
N MET A 233 16.55 -14.87 -3.85
CA MET A 233 16.79 -14.00 -5.01
C MET A 233 16.88 -14.88 -6.27
N PRO A 234 16.21 -14.50 -7.38
CA PRO A 234 16.18 -15.34 -8.57
C PRO A 234 17.60 -15.66 -9.04
N LEU A 235 17.98 -16.93 -8.84
CA LEU A 235 19.28 -17.53 -9.19
C LEU A 235 19.56 -17.58 -10.71
N ARG A 236 18.80 -16.86 -11.53
CA ARG A 236 18.98 -16.83 -13.00
C ARG A 236 20.02 -15.83 -13.50
N GLN A 237 20.66 -15.07 -12.61
CA GLN A 237 21.86 -14.31 -12.98
C GLN A 237 23.02 -14.73 -12.07
N THR A 238 23.96 -15.47 -12.63
CA THR A 238 25.19 -16.00 -12.02
C THR A 238 26.14 -14.92 -11.45
N ARG A 239 25.75 -13.64 -11.51
CA ARG A 239 26.59 -12.48 -11.19
C ARG A 239 26.53 -12.06 -9.71
N TRP A 240 25.56 -12.56 -8.94
CA TRP A 240 25.32 -12.12 -7.55
C TRP A 240 26.18 -12.84 -6.49
N ARG A 241 26.82 -13.97 -6.83
CA ARG A 241 27.63 -14.75 -5.86
C ARG A 241 28.93 -14.04 -5.43
N SER A 242 29.35 -12.99 -6.14
CA SER A 242 30.67 -12.38 -5.96
C SER A 242 30.62 -10.88 -5.68
N VAL A 243 29.43 -10.30 -5.46
CA VAL A 243 29.28 -8.87 -5.21
C VAL A 243 29.41 -8.61 -3.71
N ASP A 244 30.54 -8.03 -3.29
CA ASP A 244 30.66 -7.49 -1.94
C ASP A 244 29.79 -6.24 -1.85
N CYS A 245 28.65 -6.35 -1.18
CA CYS A 245 27.65 -5.29 -1.06
C CYS A 245 28.17 -4.09 -0.26
N ARG A 246 29.34 -4.22 0.41
CA ARG A 246 30.05 -3.14 1.09
C ARG A 246 30.94 -2.34 0.14
N ASN A 247 31.21 -2.84 -1.06
CA ASN A 247 32.08 -2.21 -2.04
C ASN A 247 31.26 -1.42 -3.08
N ARG A 248 31.25 -0.09 -2.92
CA ARG A 248 30.58 0.92 -3.76
C ARG A 248 30.87 0.77 -5.27
N SER A 249 32.02 0.19 -5.63
CA SER A 249 32.50 0.06 -7.02
C SER A 249 31.80 -1.08 -7.77
N GLN A 250 31.55 -2.20 -7.09
CA GLN A 250 30.94 -3.40 -7.69
C GLN A 250 29.43 -3.23 -7.87
N VAL A 251 28.75 -2.61 -6.90
CA VAL A 251 27.31 -2.30 -7.00
C VAL A 251 27.05 -1.23 -8.06
N LYS A 252 27.89 -0.19 -8.14
CA LYS A 252 27.81 0.83 -9.21
C LYS A 252 27.98 0.28 -10.62
N SER A 253 28.69 -0.85 -10.80
CA SER A 253 28.87 -1.46 -12.13
C SER A 253 27.58 -2.09 -12.69
N LEU A 254 26.60 -2.41 -11.83
CA LEU A 254 25.29 -2.90 -12.22
C LEU A 254 24.29 -1.76 -12.51
N GLY A 255 24.48 -0.60 -11.87
CA GLY A 255 23.63 0.58 -12.00
C GLY A 255 24.23 1.75 -12.80
N ARG A 256 25.19 1.51 -13.72
CA ARG A 256 25.71 2.56 -14.63
C ARG A 256 24.69 2.90 -15.71
N ALA A 257 23.57 3.49 -15.30
CA ALA A 257 22.84 4.50 -16.03
C ALA A 257 22.28 5.49 -15.00
N GLY A 258 23.07 6.53 -14.67
CA GLY A 258 22.53 7.76 -14.09
C GLY A 258 22.86 8.09 -12.63
N ILE A 259 23.93 8.88 -12.47
CA ILE A 259 24.12 9.97 -11.47
C ILE A 259 24.57 9.61 -10.02
N ARG A 260 25.37 10.53 -9.44
CA ARG A 260 26.39 10.34 -8.39
C ARG A 260 25.93 10.78 -6.98
N PRO A 261 26.65 10.37 -5.92
CA PRO A 261 26.13 10.39 -4.53
C PRO A 261 26.92 11.29 -3.56
N THR A 262 26.23 11.93 -2.62
CA THR A 262 26.75 12.60 -1.40
C THR A 262 25.72 12.40 -0.26
N GLN A 263 25.99 12.44 1.03
CA GLN A 263 27.10 12.03 1.89
C GLN A 263 26.47 11.51 3.21
N LYS A 264 27.25 10.79 4.00
CA LYS A 264 26.99 10.07 5.28
C LYS A 264 26.03 10.70 6.31
N CYS A 265 25.33 9.85 7.07
CA CYS A 265 25.08 10.05 8.51
C CYS A 265 25.04 8.69 9.25
N PRO A 266 25.60 8.54 10.48
CA PRO A 266 25.70 7.29 11.21
C PRO A 266 24.58 7.12 12.26
N GLY A 267 24.08 5.90 12.43
CA GLY A 267 23.08 5.59 13.46
C GLY A 267 22.49 4.20 13.28
N CYS A 268 23.27 3.16 13.58
CA CYS A 268 22.83 1.78 13.48
C CYS A 268 21.86 1.43 14.63
N LEU A 269 20.56 1.41 14.37
CA LEU A 269 19.63 0.64 15.21
C LEU A 269 19.77 -0.84 14.84
N LYS A 270 20.26 -1.67 15.77
CA LYS A 270 20.21 -3.13 15.62
C LYS A 270 18.75 -3.57 15.75
N VAL A 271 18.13 -3.99 14.65
CA VAL A 271 16.85 -4.72 14.72
C VAL A 271 17.18 -6.21 14.77
N HIS A 272 17.15 -6.78 15.97
CA HIS A 272 17.06 -8.22 16.14
C HIS A 272 15.65 -8.66 15.67
N PRO A 273 15.51 -9.78 14.95
CA PRO A 273 14.20 -10.32 14.59
C PRO A 273 13.57 -10.92 15.85
N LEU A 274 12.95 -10.08 16.67
CA LEU A 274 11.99 -10.52 17.67
C LEU A 274 10.61 -10.40 17.04
N THR A 275 10.04 -11.57 16.78
CA THR A 275 8.62 -11.85 16.99
C THR A 275 7.96 -10.84 17.92
N MET A 276 7.24 -9.86 17.37
CA MET A 276 6.09 -9.28 18.05
C MET A 276 5.02 -10.37 18.06
N GLN A 277 5.08 -11.24 19.05
CA GLN A 277 3.88 -11.88 19.57
C GLN A 277 3.04 -10.77 20.23
N ILE A 278 1.75 -10.76 19.90
CA ILE A 278 0.72 -9.99 20.62
C ILE A 278 0.72 -10.48 22.07
#